data_AF-A0AAJ1Q7T1-F1
#
_entry.id   AF-A0AAJ1Q7T1-F1
#
_cell.length_a   1.000
_cell.length_b   1.000
_cell.length_c   1.000
_cell.angle_alpha   90.00
_cell.angle_beta   90.00
_cell.angle_gamma   90.00
#
_symmetry.space_group_name_H-M   'P 1'
#
loop_
_entity.id
_entity.type
_entity.pdbx_description
1 polymer ?
#
loop_
_entity_poly.entity_id
_entity_poly.type
_entity_poly.pdbx_seq_one_letter_code
_entity_poly.pdbx_strand_id
1 'polypeptide(L)'
;DGSAATCDDFVQAMEDASNVDLSHFRRWYSQSGTPVVTVKDDYNPETEQYTLTISQRTPATPDQAEKQPLHIPFAVELYDNEGKVIPLQKGGHPVNSVLNVTQAEQTF
;
A
#
# COMPACT_ATOMS: atom_id res chain seq x y z
N ASP A 1 -4.00 -5.37 30.68
CA ASP A 1 -4.18 -6.83 30.71
C ASP A 1 -5.32 -7.16 31.66
N GLY A 2 -6.15 -8.17 31.36
CA GLY A 2 -7.32 -8.56 32.16
C GLY A 2 -8.67 -7.94 31.77
N SER A 3 -8.82 -7.42 30.55
CA SER A 3 -10.08 -6.84 30.03
C SER A 3 -10.49 -7.45 28.68
N ALA A 4 -11.77 -7.38 28.33
CA ALA A 4 -12.21 -7.60 26.96
C ALA A 4 -11.84 -6.37 26.11
N ALA A 5 -11.06 -6.57 25.05
CA ALA A 5 -10.63 -5.52 24.13
C ALA A 5 -11.26 -5.69 22.75
N THR A 6 -11.25 -4.61 21.96
CA THR A 6 -11.77 -4.56 20.60
C THR A 6 -10.64 -4.54 19.57
N CYS A 7 -10.98 -4.73 18.28
CA CYS A 7 -10.01 -4.57 17.20
C CYS A 7 -9.44 -3.14 17.12
N ASP A 8 -10.25 -2.13 17.47
CA ASP A 8 -9.82 -0.74 17.47
C ASP A 8 -8.80 -0.45 18.58
N ASP A 9 -8.98 -1.03 19.77
CA ASP A 9 -8.02 -0.92 20.88
C ASP A 9 -6.62 -1.45 20.48
N PHE A 10 -6.58 -2.53 19.69
CA PHE A 10 -5.32 -3.09 19.20
C PHE A 10 -4.64 -2.19 18.17
N VAL A 11 -5.40 -1.63 17.23
CA VAL A 11 -4.85 -0.71 16.22
C VAL A 11 -4.39 0.60 16.86
N GLN A 12 -5.16 1.13 17.83
CA GLN A 12 -4.78 2.33 18.57
C GLN A 12 -3.48 2.11 19.35
N ALA A 13 -3.33 0.98 20.04
CA ALA A 13 -2.10 0.66 20.75
C ALA A 13 -0.87 0.60 19.81
N MET A 14 -1.04 0.11 18.58
CA MET A 14 0.02 0.08 17.57
C MET A 14 0.37 1.49 17.04
N GLU A 15 -0.65 2.31 16.77
CA GLU A 15 -0.49 3.69 16.32
C GLU A 15 0.24 4.53 17.39
N ASP A 16 -0.21 4.45 18.65
CA ASP A 16 0.37 5.18 19.79
C ASP A 16 1.84 4.80 20.03
N ALA A 17 2.17 3.51 19.89
CA ALA A 17 3.52 3.01 20.15
C ALA A 17 4.50 3.28 19.00
N SER A 18 4.01 3.36 17.75
CA SER A 18 4.86 3.45 16.56
C SER A 18 4.92 4.85 15.94
N ASN A 19 4.01 5.75 16.31
CA ASN A 19 3.77 7.03 15.64
C ASN A 19 3.44 6.89 14.14
N VAL A 20 2.98 5.70 13.71
CA VAL A 20 2.50 5.45 12.34
C VAL A 20 0.99 5.65 12.33
N ASP A 21 0.48 6.55 11.49
CA ASP A 21 -0.96 6.75 11.31
C ASP A 21 -1.60 5.52 10.67
N LEU A 22 -2.49 4.87 11.41
CA LEU A 22 -3.26 3.70 11.00
C LEU A 22 -4.73 4.03 10.76
N SER A 23 -5.12 5.32 10.73
CA SER A 23 -6.51 5.76 10.52
C SER A 23 -7.10 5.20 9.23
N HIS A 24 -6.36 5.28 8.12
CA HIS A 24 -6.77 4.66 6.85
C HIS A 24 -6.73 3.13 6.94
N PHE A 25 -5.69 2.58 7.58
CA PHE A 25 -5.50 1.14 7.73
C PHE A 25 -6.66 0.44 8.48
N ARG A 26 -7.33 1.13 9.42
CA ARG A 26 -8.52 0.63 10.12
C ARG A 26 -9.65 0.16 9.17
N ARG A 27 -9.71 0.67 7.93
CA ARG A 27 -10.70 0.22 6.93
C ARG A 27 -10.61 -1.28 6.61
N TRP A 28 -9.45 -1.91 6.81
CA TRP A 28 -9.30 -3.37 6.70
C TRP A 28 -10.20 -4.16 7.65
N TYR A 29 -10.58 -3.59 8.80
CA TYR A 29 -11.44 -4.24 9.78
C TYR A 29 -12.93 -4.07 9.48
N SER A 30 -13.29 -3.12 8.61
CA SER A 30 -14.69 -2.77 8.34
C SER A 30 -15.13 -3.04 6.91
N GLN A 31 -14.21 -3.27 5.96
CA GLN A 31 -14.54 -3.55 4.56
C GLN A 31 -14.26 -5.01 4.18
N SER A 32 -15.31 -5.73 3.78
CA SER A 32 -15.22 -7.11 3.29
C SER A 32 -14.81 -7.19 1.82
N GLY A 33 -14.48 -8.39 1.36
CA GLY A 33 -14.06 -8.65 -0.01
C GLY A 33 -12.55 -8.48 -0.23
N THR A 34 -12.07 -9.03 -1.34
CA THR A 34 -10.64 -9.05 -1.67
C THR A 34 -10.33 -7.90 -2.64
N PRO A 35 -9.42 -6.98 -2.30
CA PRO A 35 -9.01 -5.93 -3.23
C PRO A 35 -8.26 -6.53 -4.42
N VAL A 36 -8.52 -5.98 -5.60
CA VAL A 36 -7.77 -6.25 -6.83
C VAL A 36 -6.83 -5.09 -7.03
N VAL A 37 -5.52 -5.38 -7.06
CA VAL A 37 -4.47 -4.41 -7.38
C VAL A 37 -4.03 -4.64 -8.81
N THR A 38 -4.06 -3.59 -9.63
CA THR A 38 -3.57 -3.61 -11.01
C THR A 38 -2.32 -2.76 -11.08
N VAL A 39 -1.26 -3.33 -11.66
CA VAL A 39 0.03 -2.65 -11.84
C VAL A 39 0.29 -2.51 -13.33
N LYS A 40 0.70 -1.31 -13.73
CA LYS A 40 1.29 -1.02 -15.04
C LYS A 40 2.63 -0.36 -14.82
N ASP A 41 3.60 -0.72 -15.62
CA ASP A 41 4.96 -0.21 -15.58
C ASP A 41 5.35 0.46 -16.90
N ASP A 42 6.26 1.41 -16.80
CA ASP A 42 6.92 2.06 -17.93
C ASP A 42 8.37 2.37 -17.56
N TYR A 43 9.30 2.12 -18.48
CA TYR A 43 10.69 2.51 -18.34
C TYR A 43 11.05 3.51 -19.42
N ASN A 44 11.46 4.71 -19.01
CA ASN A 44 11.95 5.73 -19.91
C ASN A 44 13.49 5.70 -19.96
N PRO A 45 14.11 5.31 -21.09
CA PRO A 45 15.56 5.23 -21.22
C PRO A 45 16.25 6.60 -21.30
N GLU A 46 15.54 7.67 -21.68
CA GLU A 46 16.14 9.02 -21.77
C GLU A 46 16.31 9.65 -20.39
N THR A 47 15.39 9.37 -19.47
CA THR A 47 15.42 9.89 -18.09
C THR A 47 15.91 8.87 -17.07
N GLU A 48 16.12 7.62 -17.48
CA GLU A 48 16.44 6.47 -16.61
C GLU A 48 15.42 6.31 -15.47
N GLN A 49 14.15 6.59 -15.76
CA GLN A 49 13.06 6.53 -14.78
C GLN A 49 12.17 5.33 -15.03
N TYR A 50 11.97 4.56 -13.99
CA TYR A 50 10.96 3.50 -13.93
C TYR A 50 9.74 4.00 -13.18
N THR A 51 8.57 3.89 -13.81
CA THR A 51 7.31 4.41 -13.29
C THR A 51 6.35 3.26 -13.04
N LEU A 52 5.78 3.20 -11.83
CA LEU A 52 4.71 2.26 -11.50
C LEU A 52 3.40 3.01 -11.35
N THR A 53 2.43 2.73 -12.21
CA THR A 53 1.04 3.14 -12.04
C THR A 53 0.27 1.99 -11.40
N ILE A 54 -0.16 2.20 -10.15
CA ILE A 54 -0.84 1.19 -9.34
C ILE A 54 -2.25 1.66 -9.06
N SER A 55 -3.24 0.83 -9.41
CA SER A 55 -4.65 1.04 -9.07
C SER A 55 -5.20 -0.08 -8.20
N GLN A 56 -6.19 0.25 -7.39
CA GLN A 56 -6.89 -0.70 -6.54
C GLN A 56 -8.40 -0.53 -6.64
N ARG A 57 -9.12 -1.65 -6.53
CA ARG A 57 -10.57 -1.67 -6.36
C ARG A 57 -10.99 -2.91 -5.58
N THR A 58 -12.05 -2.81 -4.79
CA THR A 58 -12.70 -3.98 -4.20
C THR A 58 -14.07 -4.14 -4.85
N PRO A 59 -14.40 -5.27 -5.47
CA PRO A 59 -15.76 -5.52 -5.96
C PRO A 59 -16.78 -5.46 -4.81
N ALA A 60 -18.00 -5.01 -5.10
CA ALA A 60 -19.10 -5.07 -4.14
C ALA A 60 -19.35 -6.52 -3.69
N THR A 61 -19.68 -6.68 -2.41
CA THR A 61 -20.03 -7.98 -1.81
C THR A 61 -21.51 -7.95 -1.39
N PRO A 62 -22.18 -9.11 -1.21
CA PRO A 62 -23.60 -9.13 -0.84
C PRO A 62 -23.93 -8.34 0.43
N ASP A 63 -23.01 -8.27 1.37
CA ASP A 63 -23.11 -7.57 2.66
C ASP A 63 -22.74 -6.08 2.57
N GLN A 64 -22.07 -5.65 1.49
CA GLN A 64 -21.52 -4.30 1.37
C GLN A 64 -21.46 -3.84 -0.08
N ALA A 65 -22.37 -2.94 -0.45
CA ALA A 65 -22.44 -2.35 -1.78
C ALA A 65 -21.38 -1.24 -1.99
N GLU A 66 -21.10 -0.45 -0.96
CA GLU A 66 -20.07 0.60 -1.00
C GLU A 66 -18.69 0.01 -0.67
N LYS A 67 -17.68 0.40 -1.45
CA LYS A 67 -16.27 0.04 -1.24
C LYS A 67 -15.40 1.28 -1.44
N GLN A 68 -14.37 1.42 -0.62
CA GLN A 68 -13.41 2.52 -0.64
C GLN A 68 -11.98 1.97 -0.79
N PRO A 69 -11.02 2.77 -1.27
CA PRO A 69 -9.61 2.39 -1.31
C PRO A 69 -9.06 2.05 0.09
N LEU A 70 -8.23 1.03 0.17
CA LEU A 70 -7.54 0.60 1.39
C LEU A 70 -6.13 1.19 1.44
N HIS A 71 -5.51 1.17 2.62
CA HIS A 71 -4.07 1.36 2.74
C HIS A 71 -3.41 0.00 2.54
N ILE A 72 -2.84 -0.22 1.36
CA ILE A 72 -2.20 -1.49 0.98
C ILE A 72 -0.68 -1.29 1.04
N PRO A 73 0.03 -1.91 2.01
CA PRO A 73 1.50 -1.96 1.99
C PRO A 73 1.95 -2.84 0.83
N PHE A 74 2.55 -2.24 -0.19
CA PHE A 74 2.89 -2.92 -1.45
C PHE A 74 4.42 -2.97 -1.61
N ALA A 75 5.01 -4.11 -1.22
CA ALA A 75 6.46 -4.32 -1.29
C ALA A 75 6.94 -4.58 -2.73
N VAL A 76 8.00 -3.88 -3.14
CA VAL A 76 8.61 -4.02 -4.46
C VAL A 76 10.13 -4.16 -4.38
N GLU A 77 10.71 -4.85 -5.34
CA GLU A 77 12.15 -4.91 -5.57
C GLU A 77 12.40 -4.90 -7.08
N LEU A 78 13.33 -4.08 -7.55
CA LEU A 78 13.68 -3.96 -8.97
C LEU A 78 15.01 -4.69 -9.22
N TYR A 79 15.10 -5.38 -10.35
CA TYR A 79 16.28 -6.17 -10.72
C TYR A 79 16.85 -5.70 -12.06
N ASP A 80 18.17 -5.68 -12.17
CA ASP A 80 18.86 -5.51 -13.44
C ASP A 80 18.96 -6.82 -14.22
N ASN A 81 19.55 -6.75 -15.42
CA ASN A 81 19.77 -7.89 -16.30
C ASN A 81 20.79 -8.92 -15.78
N GLU A 82 21.55 -8.59 -14.73
CA GLU A 82 22.47 -9.49 -14.04
C GLU A 82 21.81 -10.11 -12.78
N GLY A 83 20.57 -9.75 -12.47
CA GLY A 83 19.84 -10.22 -11.29
C GLY A 83 20.24 -9.52 -10.00
N LYS A 84 20.88 -8.34 -10.06
CA LYS A 84 21.19 -7.53 -8.88
C LYS A 84 20.05 -6.55 -8.59
N VAL A 85 19.87 -6.25 -7.32
CA VAL A 85 18.86 -5.29 -6.85
C VAL A 85 19.25 -3.88 -7.25
N ILE A 86 18.32 -3.17 -7.90
CA ILE A 86 18.44 -1.75 -8.23
C ILE A 86 17.97 -0.92 -7.02
N PRO A 87 18.80 -0.04 -6.45
CA PRO A 87 18.39 0.82 -5.33
C PRO A 87 17.22 1.74 -5.70
N LEU A 88 16.15 1.73 -4.89
CA LEU A 88 15.01 2.61 -5.08
C LEU A 88 15.33 4.03 -4.61
N GLN A 89 15.21 5.00 -5.50
CA GLN A 89 15.46 6.41 -5.19
C GLN A 89 14.61 7.36 -6.04
N LYS A 90 14.35 8.57 -5.52
CA LYS A 90 13.66 9.65 -6.25
C LYS A 90 14.22 10.99 -5.79
N GLY A 91 14.61 11.85 -6.73
CA GLY A 91 15.17 13.17 -6.42
C GLY A 91 16.43 13.13 -5.54
N GLY A 92 17.25 12.08 -5.66
CA GLY A 92 18.47 11.91 -4.85
C GLY A 92 18.25 11.36 -3.44
N HIS A 93 17.02 10.98 -3.07
CA HIS A 93 16.69 10.39 -1.78
C HIS A 93 16.26 8.93 -1.92
N PRO A 94 16.67 8.04 -0.99
CA PRO A 94 16.17 6.67 -0.95
C PRO A 94 14.66 6.62 -0.80
N VAL A 95 14.03 5.68 -1.49
CA VAL A 95 12.60 5.38 -1.37
C VAL A 95 12.44 4.03 -0.68
N ASN A 96 11.50 3.93 0.26
CA ASN A 96 11.20 2.65 0.92
C ASN A 96 10.62 1.65 -0.09
N SER A 97 11.01 0.38 -0.01
CA SER A 97 10.49 -0.69 -0.87
C SER A 97 9.02 -1.04 -0.61
N VAL A 98 8.48 -0.67 0.54
CA VAL A 98 7.05 -0.78 0.85
C VAL A 98 6.35 0.50 0.41
N LEU A 99 5.71 0.44 -0.76
CA LEU A 99 4.92 1.54 -1.30
C LEU A 99 3.58 1.63 -0.56
N ASN A 100 3.20 2.83 -0.15
CA ASN A 100 1.90 3.09 0.48
C ASN A 100 0.83 3.30 -0.59
N VAL A 101 0.21 2.22 -1.05
CA VAL A 101 -0.87 2.27 -2.05
C VAL A 101 -2.18 2.62 -1.32
N THR A 102 -2.54 3.92 -1.32
CA THR A 102 -3.69 4.44 -0.53
C THR A 102 -4.82 4.98 -1.40
N GLN A 103 -4.53 5.39 -2.63
CA GLN A 103 -5.51 5.94 -3.57
C GLN A 103 -6.07 4.86 -4.50
N ALA A 104 -7.17 5.17 -5.19
CA ALA A 104 -7.76 4.31 -6.22
C ALA A 104 -6.80 4.10 -7.40
N GLU A 105 -6.03 5.12 -7.76
CA GLU A 105 -4.93 5.07 -8.72
C GLU A 105 -3.85 6.04 -8.24
N GLN A 106 -2.58 5.63 -8.28
CA GLN A 106 -1.44 6.49 -8.00
C GLN A 106 -0.19 6.05 -8.78
N THR A 107 0.74 6.98 -8.95
CA THR A 107 2.01 6.73 -9.65
C THR A 107 3.18 6.97 -8.70
N PHE A 108 4.14 6.06 -8.72
CA PHE A 108 5.38 6.13 -7.94
C PHE A 108 6.57 6.47 -8.84
#